data_AF-A0A2N9JEM2-F1
#
_entry.id   AF-A0A2N9JEM2-F1
#
_cell.length_a   1.000
_cell.length_b   1.000
_cell.length_c   1.000
_cell.angle_alpha   90.00
_cell.angle_beta   90.00
_cell.angle_gamma   90.00
#
_symmetry.space_group_name_H-M   'P 1'
#
loop_
_entity.id
_entity.type
_entity.pdbx_description
1 polymer ?
#
loop_
_entity_poly.entity_id
_entity_poly.type
_entity_poly.pdbx_seq_one_letter_code
_entity_poly.pdbx_strand_id
1 'polypeptide(L)'
;MYDALRLFHTHVQQTTALLLGIITTVFVVFGFALDRNQENQALSVEVVHLGGAILVLIAPLALLSVSIIGRYYLLYVSSLYFAATISRLAQLPAHPWFDDVPEEPSKKDPWIRSRTFGRGHSLFLYSLMLWLLGASGLISGIFVFLSF
;
A
#
# COMPACT_ATOMS: atom_id res chain seq x y z
N MET A 1 -14.86 14.94 -2.34
CA MET A 1 -13.90 14.69 -1.24
C MET A 1 -14.07 13.29 -0.65
N TYR A 2 -15.25 12.95 -0.09
CA TYR A 2 -15.51 11.64 0.50
C TYR A 2 -15.27 10.47 -0.46
N ASP A 3 -15.65 10.59 -1.73
CA ASP A 3 -15.38 9.53 -2.72
C ASP A 3 -13.88 9.33 -2.96
N ALA A 4 -13.09 10.41 -2.98
CA ALA A 4 -11.64 10.31 -3.10
C ALA A 4 -11.00 9.65 -1.87
N LEU A 5 -11.50 9.97 -0.67
CA LEU A 5 -11.08 9.31 0.57
C LEU A 5 -11.44 7.82 0.56
N ARG A 6 -12.66 7.49 0.13
CA ARG A 6 -13.14 6.11 -0.01
C ARG A 6 -12.30 5.33 -1.01
N LEU A 7 -11.98 5.93 -2.16
CA LEU A 7 -11.14 5.32 -3.18
C LEU A 7 -9.74 5.01 -2.64
N PHE A 8 -9.13 5.97 -1.94
CA PHE A 8 -7.85 5.78 -1.27
C PHE A 8 -7.90 4.63 -0.26
N HIS A 9 -8.87 4.64 0.67
CA HIS A 9 -8.98 3.61 1.71
C HIS A 9 -9.24 2.22 1.11
N THR A 10 -10.15 2.14 0.14
CA THR A 10 -10.49 0.88 -0.55
C THR A 10 -9.27 0.30 -1.23
N HIS A 11 -8.47 1.13 -1.91
CA HIS A 11 -7.28 0.67 -2.60
C HIS A 11 -6.22 0.17 -1.60
N VAL A 12 -5.95 0.92 -0.53
CA VAL A 12 -5.03 0.50 0.54
C VAL A 12 -5.45 -0.85 1.13
N GLN A 13 -6.74 -1.01 1.44
CA GLN A 13 -7.28 -2.24 2.01
C GLN A 13 -7.13 -3.43 1.05
N GLN A 14 -7.51 -3.26 -0.22
CA GLN A 14 -7.44 -4.31 -1.23
C GLN A 14 -5.99 -4.71 -1.54
N THR A 15 -5.09 -3.74 -1.69
CA THR A 15 -3.66 -4.01 -1.89
C THR A 15 -3.10 -4.79 -0.71
N THR A 16 -3.37 -4.35 0.51
CA THR A 16 -2.84 -5.01 1.71
C THR A 16 -3.37 -6.43 1.84
N ALA A 17 -4.67 -6.62 1.62
CA ALA A 17 -5.29 -7.94 1.61
C ALA A 17 -4.72 -8.86 0.52
N LEU A 18 -4.46 -8.32 -0.69
CA LEU A 18 -3.84 -9.06 -1.79
C LEU A 18 -2.41 -9.51 -1.42
N LEU A 19 -1.56 -8.59 -0.94
CA LEU A 19 -0.18 -8.92 -0.59
C LEU A 19 -0.13 -9.95 0.54
N LEU A 20 -0.92 -9.77 1.60
CA LEU A 20 -1.03 -10.75 2.67
C LEU A 20 -1.56 -12.09 2.16
N GLY A 21 -2.59 -12.08 1.31
CA GLY A 21 -3.15 -13.29 0.70
C GLY A 21 -2.13 -14.07 -0.11
N ILE A 22 -1.30 -13.39 -0.91
CA ILE A 22 -0.21 -14.03 -1.67
C ILE A 22 0.80 -14.65 -0.71
N ILE A 23 1.28 -13.89 0.28
CA ILE A 23 2.25 -14.37 1.29
C ILE A 23 1.71 -15.63 1.98
N THR A 24 0.51 -15.55 2.54
CA THR A 24 -0.14 -16.66 3.25
C THR A 24 -0.32 -17.87 2.34
N THR A 25 -0.79 -17.67 1.10
CA THR A 25 -1.00 -18.77 0.15
C THR A 25 0.31 -19.48 -0.17
N VAL A 26 1.39 -18.73 -0.44
CA VAL A 26 2.70 -19.34 -0.72
C VAL A 26 3.21 -20.13 0.47
N PHE A 27 3.12 -19.58 1.70
CA PHE A 27 3.54 -20.30 2.89
C PHE A 27 2.71 -21.56 3.18
N VAL A 28 1.40 -21.52 2.92
CA VAL A 28 0.52 -22.69 3.05
C VAL A 28 0.93 -23.77 2.05
N VAL A 29 1.12 -23.41 0.77
CA VAL A 29 1.56 -24.35 -0.27
C VAL A 29 2.92 -24.94 0.06
N PHE A 30 3.86 -24.14 0.58
CA PHE A 30 5.15 -24.64 1.07
C PHE A 30 5.00 -25.61 2.24
N GLY A 31 4.17 -25.29 3.23
CA GLY A 31 3.89 -26.20 4.34
C GLY A 31 3.41 -27.57 3.85
N PHE A 32 2.48 -27.59 2.89
CA PHE A 32 1.99 -28.82 2.27
C PHE A 32 3.05 -29.54 1.43
N ALA A 33 3.85 -28.81 0.66
CA ALA A 33 4.89 -29.38 -0.19
C ALA A 33 6.02 -30.03 0.64
N LEU A 34 6.38 -29.43 1.77
CA LEU A 34 7.38 -29.97 2.71
C LEU A 34 6.88 -31.23 3.42
N ASP A 35 5.61 -31.27 3.81
CA ASP A 35 4.99 -32.45 4.44
C ASP A 35 4.95 -33.66 3.49
N ARG A 36 4.64 -33.44 2.21
CA ARG A 36 4.62 -34.49 1.17
C ARG A 36 5.98 -34.87 0.58
N ASN A 37 7.05 -34.18 0.99
CA ASN A 37 8.38 -34.37 0.42
C ASN A 37 9.04 -35.73 0.76
N GLN A 38 8.36 -36.56 1.55
CA GLN A 38 8.77 -37.94 1.80
C GLN A 38 8.58 -38.87 0.59
N GLU A 39 7.72 -38.53 -0.38
CA GLU A 39 7.37 -39.44 -1.48
C GLU A 39 7.82 -38.99 -2.90
N ASN A 40 8.01 -37.69 -3.17
CA ASN A 40 8.39 -37.19 -4.50
C ASN A 40 9.24 -35.91 -4.46
N GLN A 41 10.57 -36.06 -4.50
CA GLN A 41 11.53 -34.95 -4.37
C GLN A 41 11.56 -33.97 -5.57
N ALA A 42 11.21 -34.40 -6.79
CA ALA A 42 11.32 -33.52 -7.97
C ALA A 42 10.20 -32.46 -8.02
N LEU A 43 8.96 -32.85 -7.70
CA LEU A 43 7.80 -31.95 -7.67
C LEU A 43 7.89 -30.89 -6.57
N SER A 44 8.57 -31.21 -5.46
CA SER A 44 8.72 -30.26 -4.36
C SER A 44 9.69 -29.13 -4.70
N VAL A 45 10.78 -29.42 -5.42
CA VAL A 45 11.78 -28.40 -5.80
C VAL A 45 11.17 -27.35 -6.72
N GLU A 46 10.40 -27.74 -7.73
CA GLU A 46 9.75 -26.79 -8.65
C GLU A 46 8.72 -25.90 -7.94
N VAL A 47 7.89 -26.49 -7.07
CA VAL A 47 6.90 -25.74 -6.28
C VAL A 47 7.59 -24.76 -5.33
N VAL A 48 8.68 -25.17 -4.70
CA VAL A 48 9.50 -24.33 -3.81
C VAL A 48 10.09 -23.13 -4.57
N HIS A 49 10.69 -23.36 -5.74
CA HIS A 49 11.26 -22.30 -6.59
C HIS A 49 10.18 -21.34 -7.09
N LEU A 50 9.01 -21.85 -7.51
CA LEU A 50 7.90 -21.03 -7.97
C LEU A 50 7.37 -20.13 -6.85
N GLY A 51 7.17 -20.67 -5.65
CA GLY A 51 6.76 -19.86 -4.50
C GLY A 51 7.82 -18.83 -4.11
N GLY A 52 9.11 -19.17 -4.20
CA GLY A 52 10.21 -18.25 -3.96
C GLY A 52 10.19 -17.08 -4.95
N ALA A 53 9.96 -17.37 -6.23
CA ALA A 53 9.80 -16.35 -7.27
C ALA A 53 8.62 -15.41 -6.97
N ILE A 54 7.46 -15.97 -6.60
CA ILE A 54 6.27 -15.19 -6.24
C ILE A 54 6.56 -14.27 -5.05
N LEU A 55 7.23 -14.77 -4.01
CA LEU A 55 7.59 -13.97 -2.83
C LEU A 55 8.55 -12.82 -3.17
N VAL A 56 9.53 -13.04 -4.05
CA VAL A 56 10.42 -11.97 -4.54
C VAL A 56 9.63 -10.89 -5.29
N LEU A 57 8.61 -11.27 -6.06
CA LEU A 57 7.77 -10.33 -6.82
C LEU A 57 6.88 -9.43 -5.92
N ILE A 58 6.72 -9.75 -4.64
CA ILE A 58 5.98 -8.91 -3.69
C ILE A 58 6.66 -7.56 -3.49
N ALA A 59 8.00 -7.50 -3.46
CA ALA A 59 8.73 -6.25 -3.30
C ALA A 59 8.44 -5.22 -4.41
N PRO A 60 8.62 -5.52 -5.71
CA PRO A 60 8.28 -4.57 -6.76
C PRO A 60 6.78 -4.24 -6.78
N LEU A 61 5.91 -5.19 -6.45
CA LEU A 61 4.47 -4.93 -6.35
C LEU A 61 4.12 -3.96 -5.21
N ALA A 62 4.78 -4.08 -4.06
CA ALA A 62 4.62 -3.16 -2.94
C ALA A 62 5.09 -1.75 -3.31
N LEU A 63 6.23 -1.60 -3.99
CA LEU A 63 6.74 -0.31 -4.47
C LEU A 63 5.77 0.36 -5.45
N LEU A 64 5.26 -0.40 -6.43
CA LEU A 64 4.25 0.10 -7.36
C LEU A 64 2.98 0.53 -6.63
N SER A 65 2.55 -0.25 -5.65
CA SER A 65 1.36 0.04 -4.86
C SER A 65 1.50 1.35 -4.08
N VAL A 66 2.66 1.62 -3.48
CA VAL A 66 2.94 2.90 -2.81
C VAL A 66 2.78 4.08 -3.78
N SER A 67 3.29 3.95 -5.00
CA SER A 67 3.15 5.00 -6.02
C SER A 67 1.68 5.27 -6.37
N ILE A 68 0.88 4.22 -6.55
CA ILE A 68 -0.55 4.32 -6.90
C ILE A 68 -1.35 4.91 -5.72
N ILE A 69 -1.13 4.42 -4.50
CA ILE A 69 -1.77 4.93 -3.28
C ILE A 69 -1.43 6.41 -3.09
N GLY A 70 -0.19 6.81 -3.35
CA GLY A 70 0.23 8.21 -3.32
C GLY A 70 -0.60 9.09 -4.26
N ARG A 71 -0.93 8.61 -5.47
CA ARG A 71 -1.81 9.34 -6.41
C ARG A 71 -3.24 9.48 -5.89
N TYR A 72 -3.81 8.44 -5.30
CA TYR A 72 -5.15 8.52 -4.70
C TYR A 72 -5.19 9.44 -3.49
N TYR A 73 -4.14 9.42 -2.65
CA TYR A 73 -4.05 10.32 -1.51
C TYR A 73 -3.89 11.78 -1.94
N LEU A 74 -3.09 12.05 -2.99
CA LEU A 74 -2.98 13.37 -3.59
C LEU A 74 -4.33 13.89 -4.11
N LEU A 75 -5.11 13.03 -4.77
CA LEU A 75 -6.46 13.36 -5.24
C LEU A 75 -7.39 13.70 -4.08
N TYR A 76 -7.33 12.94 -2.98
CA TYR A 76 -8.07 13.23 -1.76
C TYR A 76 -7.69 14.58 -1.17
N VAL A 77 -6.40 14.86 -0.96
CA VAL A 77 -5.91 16.13 -0.39
C VAL A 77 -6.30 17.32 -1.28
N SER A 78 -6.20 17.17 -2.59
CA SER A 78 -6.62 18.20 -3.55
C SER A 78 -8.14 18.44 -3.49
N SER A 79 -8.92 17.38 -3.34
CA SER A 79 -10.37 17.45 -3.16
C SER A 79 -10.78 18.08 -1.82
N LEU A 80 -9.99 17.85 -0.77
CA LEU A 80 -10.17 18.47 0.54
C LEU A 80 -9.93 19.98 0.47
N TYR A 81 -8.84 20.41 -0.18
CA TYR A 81 -8.58 21.83 -0.43
C TYR A 81 -9.74 22.49 -1.18
N PHE A 82 -10.17 21.89 -2.30
CA PHE A 82 -11.28 22.41 -3.10
C PHE A 82 -12.59 22.51 -2.29
N ALA A 83 -12.94 21.47 -1.52
CA ALA A 83 -14.14 21.46 -0.69
C ALA A 83 -14.09 22.56 0.39
N ALA A 84 -12.95 22.75 1.05
CA ALA A 84 -12.76 23.82 2.03
C ALA A 84 -12.90 25.21 1.40
N THR A 85 -12.31 25.43 0.21
CA THR A 85 -12.46 26.69 -0.52
C THR A 85 -13.91 26.99 -0.85
N ILE A 86 -14.66 26.01 -1.38
CA ILE A 86 -16.08 26.19 -1.71
C ILE A 86 -16.92 26.44 -0.43
N SER A 87 -16.67 25.71 0.65
CA SER A 87 -17.38 25.90 1.92
C SER A 87 -17.21 27.33 2.45
N ARG A 88 -16.00 27.88 2.38
CA ARG A 88 -15.70 29.26 2.79
C ARG A 88 -16.39 30.29 1.90
N LEU A 89 -16.28 30.13 0.57
CA LEU A 89 -16.92 31.01 -0.40
C LEU A 89 -18.45 31.02 -0.26
N ALA A 90 -19.04 29.86 0.05
CA ALA A 90 -20.47 29.70 0.26
C ALA A 90 -20.92 30.01 1.70
N GLN A 91 -20.02 30.41 2.60
CA GLN A 91 -20.28 30.67 4.03
C GLN A 91 -21.01 29.52 4.74
N LEU A 92 -20.70 28.28 4.32
CA LEU A 92 -21.26 27.09 4.94
C LEU A 92 -20.53 26.77 6.25
N PRO A 93 -21.21 26.14 7.23
CA PRO A 93 -20.56 25.66 8.45
C PRO A 93 -19.33 24.83 8.11
N ALA A 94 -18.17 25.25 8.62
CA ALA A 94 -16.91 24.56 8.35
C ALA A 94 -16.87 23.21 9.07
N HIS A 95 -16.54 22.15 8.34
CA HIS A 95 -16.22 20.86 8.94
C HIS A 95 -14.84 20.97 9.63
N PRO A 96 -14.61 20.31 10.79
CA PRO A 96 -13.30 20.32 11.48
C PRO A 96 -12.11 19.83 10.63
N TRP A 97 -12.37 19.21 9.47
CA TRP A 97 -11.32 18.79 8.54
C TRP A 97 -10.77 19.96 7.70
N PHE A 98 -11.44 21.12 7.71
CA PHE A 98 -11.04 22.30 6.97
C PHE A 98 -10.12 23.23 7.77
N ASP A 99 -9.99 23.01 9.08
CA ASP A 99 -9.23 23.88 9.99
C ASP A 99 -7.75 23.98 9.59
N ASP A 100 -7.18 22.87 9.10
CA ASP A 100 -5.79 22.80 8.65
C ASP A 100 -5.56 23.34 7.22
N VAL A 101 -6.63 23.71 6.48
CA VAL A 101 -6.53 24.08 5.06
C VAL A 101 -6.19 25.56 4.94
N PRO A 102 -5.10 25.96 4.25
CA PRO A 102 -4.74 27.37 4.13
C PRO A 102 -5.79 28.13 3.31
N GLU A 103 -6.05 29.37 3.71
CA GLU A 103 -6.94 30.28 2.98
C GLU A 103 -6.27 30.91 1.76
N GLU A 104 -4.98 31.20 1.88
CA GLU A 104 -4.21 31.85 0.83
C GLU A 104 -3.97 30.90 -0.37
N PRO A 105 -4.37 31.29 -1.60
CA PRO A 105 -4.13 30.50 -2.81
C PRO A 105 -2.65 30.22 -3.08
N SER A 106 -1.76 31.14 -2.70
CA SER A 106 -0.30 31.02 -2.82
C SER A 106 0.27 29.84 -2.01
N LYS A 107 -0.41 29.43 -0.94
CA LYS A 107 -0.01 28.31 -0.08
C LYS A 107 -0.57 26.96 -0.52
N LYS A 108 -1.41 26.92 -1.57
CA LYS A 108 -2.08 25.72 -2.06
C LYS A 108 -1.11 24.58 -2.38
N ASP A 109 -0.23 24.77 -3.36
CA ASP A 109 0.62 23.68 -3.85
C ASP A 109 1.64 23.21 -2.79
N PRO A 110 2.29 24.12 -2.02
CA PRO A 110 3.13 23.72 -0.90
C PRO A 110 2.38 22.90 0.15
N TRP A 111 1.14 23.29 0.49
CA TRP A 111 0.32 22.58 1.47
C TRP A 111 -0.17 21.22 0.95
N ILE A 112 -0.64 21.13 -0.31
CA ILE A 112 -1.05 19.85 -0.90
C ILE A 112 0.12 18.88 -0.87
N ARG A 113 1.32 19.34 -1.25
CA ARG A 113 2.52 18.50 -1.27
C ARG A 113 2.96 18.07 0.13
N SER A 114 2.96 18.99 1.10
CA SER A 114 3.35 18.68 2.48
C SER A 114 2.35 17.76 3.17
N ARG A 115 1.04 17.97 2.96
CA ARG A 115 -0.03 17.12 3.50
C ARG A 115 -0.01 15.73 2.87
N THR A 116 0.30 15.64 1.57
CA THR A 116 0.35 14.36 0.85
C THR A 116 1.57 13.54 1.23
N PHE A 117 2.77 14.13 1.20
CA PHE A 117 4.05 13.40 1.34
C PHE A 117 4.75 13.62 2.69
N GLY A 118 4.13 14.35 3.62
CA GLY A 118 4.67 14.60 4.95
C GLY A 118 4.63 13.37 5.86
N ARG A 119 5.60 13.28 6.78
CA ARG A 119 5.75 12.16 7.74
C ARG A 119 4.60 12.01 8.74
N GLY A 120 3.79 13.06 8.95
CA GLY A 120 2.70 13.07 9.93
C GLY A 120 1.35 12.56 9.40
N HIS A 121 1.28 12.09 8.15
CA HIS A 121 0.02 11.75 7.49
C HIS A 121 -0.06 10.28 7.09
N SER A 122 -1.29 9.81 6.91
CA SER A 122 -1.62 8.39 6.74
C SER A 122 -0.83 7.72 5.61
N LEU A 123 -0.48 8.46 4.54
CA LEU A 123 0.33 7.93 3.43
C LEU A 123 1.68 7.37 3.90
N PHE A 124 2.35 8.04 4.85
CA PHE A 124 3.64 7.57 5.37
C PHE A 124 3.52 6.21 6.05
N LEU A 125 2.51 6.06 6.92
CA LEU A 125 2.25 4.80 7.63
C LEU A 125 1.91 3.66 6.65
N TYR A 126 1.05 3.92 5.66
CA TYR A 126 0.73 2.91 4.65
C TYR A 126 1.92 2.57 3.76
N SER A 127 2.75 3.56 3.42
CA SER A 127 3.98 3.33 2.64
C SER A 127 4.96 2.46 3.42
N LEU A 128 5.13 2.72 4.72
CA LEU A 128 5.96 1.93 5.60
C LEU A 128 5.43 0.49 5.73
N MET A 129 4.12 0.32 5.93
CA MET A 129 3.50 -1.01 6.00
C MET A 129 3.71 -1.83 4.74
N LEU A 130 3.47 -1.24 3.56
CA LEU A 130 3.71 -1.91 2.28
C LEU A 130 5.18 -2.22 2.06
N TRP A 131 6.07 -1.32 2.47
CA TRP A 131 7.50 -1.55 2.41
C TRP A 131 7.93 -2.73 3.29
N LEU A 132 7.41 -2.82 4.51
CA LEU A 132 7.68 -3.96 5.41
C LEU A 132 7.15 -5.28 4.83
N LEU A 133 5.95 -5.27 4.25
CA LEU A 133 5.40 -6.45 3.55
C LEU A 133 6.26 -6.85 2.35
N GLY A 134 6.64 -5.89 1.50
CA GLY A 134 7.53 -6.10 0.36
C GLY A 134 8.89 -6.65 0.79
N ALA A 135 9.50 -6.07 1.83
CA ALA A 135 10.78 -6.53 2.37
C ALA A 135 10.66 -7.95 2.94
N SER A 136 9.59 -8.26 3.68
CA SER A 136 9.37 -9.61 4.21
C SER A 136 9.24 -10.66 3.10
N GLY A 137 8.45 -10.37 2.06
CA GLY A 137 8.32 -11.24 0.89
C GLY A 137 9.66 -11.44 0.18
N LEU A 138 10.40 -10.37 -0.06
CA LEU A 138 11.72 -10.45 -0.70
C LEU A 138 12.71 -11.30 0.10
N ILE A 139 12.82 -11.06 1.40
CA ILE A 139 13.74 -11.80 2.28
C ILE A 139 13.36 -13.28 2.32
N SER A 140 12.07 -13.59 2.48
CA SER A 140 11.58 -14.97 2.48
C SER A 140 11.80 -15.66 1.13
N GLY A 141 11.55 -14.97 0.01
CA GLY A 141 11.77 -15.53 -1.32
C GLY A 141 13.24 -15.81 -1.61
N ILE A 142 14.15 -14.89 -1.26
CA ILE A 142 15.60 -15.11 -1.35
C ILE A 142 16.04 -16.28 -0.48
N PHE A 143 15.56 -16.34 0.77
CA PHE A 143 15.89 -17.44 1.67
C PHE A 143 15.47 -18.80 1.10
N VAL A 144 14.29 -18.87 0.49
CA VAL A 144 13.79 -20.07 -0.18
C VAL A 144 14.71 -20.49 -1.33
N PHE A 145 15.13 -19.57 -2.20
CA PHE A 145 16.06 -19.88 -3.29
C PHE A 145 17.46 -20.30 -2.85
N LEU A 146 17.92 -19.88 -1.67
CA LEU A 146 19.24 -20.25 -1.15
C LEU A 146 19.24 -21.56 -0.37
N SER A 147 18.07 -22.01 0.08
CA SER A 147 17.94 -23.17 0.97
C SER A 147 17.63 -24.49 0.25
N PHE A 148 17.27 -24.43 -1.03
CA PHE A 148 16.87 -25.56 -1.88
C PHE A 148 17.54 -25.47 -3.25
#